data_AF-E2ZN88-F1
#
_entry.id   AF-E2ZN88-F1
#
_cell.length_a   1.000
_cell.length_b   1.000
_cell.length_c   1.000
_cell.angle_alpha   90.00
_cell.angle_beta   90.00
_cell.angle_gamma   90.00
#
_symmetry.space_group_name_H-M   'P 1'
#
loop_
_entity.id
_entity.type
_entity.pdbx_description
1 polymer ?
#
loop_
_entity_poly.entity_id
_entity_poly.type
_entity_poly.pdbx_seq_one_letter_code
_entity_poly.pdbx_strand_id
1 'polypeptide(L)'
;MNLKYKILAVLAAGIALTACGGSGTPASTPASSTVPASSHVAEEGVTEPINLQTWTLDDLDDTQTTTFVSASITSGVQNGKLTAKVFGYDIYKKEEIENLAVGDKITFHEEGAAQDQCVTTEVKSIERNDQHHLVSINGGMEQPGGLDLKLEDDDTYRTMTFDDYPVYYEMGEVTLPLAGGVTLSDSSADPQASAVETDGADAVAEAVNAEPDGWMPNNTLVFTEDGTISSIVRIWVP
;
A
#
# COMPACT_ATOMS: atom_id res chain seq x y z
N MET A 1 -12.99 -25.74 13.88
CA MET A 1 -12.00 -26.82 13.68
C MET A 1 -10.70 -26.14 13.34
N ASN A 2 -9.79 -26.07 14.32
CA ASN A 2 -8.56 -25.26 14.26
C ASN A 2 -7.44 -26.07 13.61
N LEU A 3 -6.83 -25.56 12.53
CA LEU A 3 -5.58 -26.13 12.03
C LEU A 3 -4.47 -25.09 12.09
N LYS A 4 -3.68 -25.23 13.16
CA LYS A 4 -2.39 -24.60 13.39
C LYS A 4 -1.39 -25.19 12.38
N TYR A 5 -0.84 -24.38 11.48
CA TYR A 5 0.36 -24.78 10.76
C TYR A 5 1.60 -24.44 11.58
N LYS A 6 2.42 -25.48 11.78
CA LYS A 6 3.59 -25.51 12.64
C LYS A 6 4.80 -25.05 11.84
N ILE A 7 5.53 -24.09 12.40
CA ILE A 7 6.89 -23.71 12.03
C ILE A 7 7.85 -24.89 12.32
N LEU A 8 8.64 -25.29 11.32
CA LEU A 8 9.84 -26.15 11.41
C LEU A 8 10.57 -25.99 10.05
N ALA A 9 11.88 -25.84 9.90
CA ALA A 9 13.01 -26.03 10.79
C ALA A 9 14.22 -25.21 10.29
N VAL A 10 15.04 -24.77 11.24
CA VAL A 10 16.40 -24.26 11.06
C VAL A 10 17.28 -25.32 10.40
N LEU A 11 18.10 -24.94 9.41
CA LEU A 11 19.30 -25.71 9.04
C LEU A 11 20.53 -24.81 9.09
N ALA A 12 21.29 -24.96 10.17
CA ALA A 12 22.64 -24.48 10.32
C ALA A 12 23.63 -25.64 10.03
N ALA A 13 24.55 -25.41 9.11
CA ALA A 13 25.86 -26.06 9.00
C ALA A 13 26.70 -25.11 8.12
N GLY A 14 27.86 -24.61 8.49
CA GLY A 14 28.95 -25.20 9.25
C GLY A 14 30.21 -24.95 8.43
N ILE A 15 31.03 -24.00 8.89
CA ILE A 15 32.22 -23.44 8.22
C ILE A 15 33.33 -24.50 8.04
N ALA A 16 34.03 -24.45 6.91
CA ALA A 16 35.41 -24.91 6.80
C ALA A 16 36.25 -23.93 5.95
N LEU A 17 37.43 -23.59 6.48
CA LEU A 17 38.37 -22.56 6.03
C LEU A 17 39.34 -23.04 4.93
N THR A 18 39.99 -22.03 4.33
CA THR A 18 41.34 -21.99 3.71
C THR A 18 41.55 -22.47 2.27
N ALA A 19 41.78 -21.50 1.38
CA ALA A 19 42.95 -21.47 0.49
C ALA A 19 43.28 -20.00 0.11
N CYS A 20 44.58 -19.71 0.07
CA CYS A 20 45.20 -18.39 -0.10
C CYS A 20 45.68 -18.19 -1.55
N GLY A 21 45.64 -16.96 -2.06
CA GLY A 21 46.52 -16.52 -3.15
C GLY A 21 45.89 -15.58 -4.19
N GLY A 22 46.49 -14.39 -4.38
CA GLY A 22 46.43 -13.67 -5.66
C GLY A 22 46.06 -12.18 -5.62
N SER A 23 47.07 -11.35 -5.37
CA SER A 23 47.27 -9.94 -5.81
C SER A 23 46.23 -9.25 -6.71
N GLY A 24 45.76 -8.07 -6.29
CA GLY A 24 45.18 -7.06 -7.17
C GLY A 24 44.29 -6.04 -6.47
N THR A 25 44.87 -5.00 -5.85
CA THR A 25 44.13 -3.85 -5.30
C THR A 25 43.69 -2.93 -6.44
N PRO A 26 42.40 -2.54 -6.47
CA PRO A 26 42.08 -1.12 -6.38
C PRO A 26 41.28 -0.86 -5.11
N ALA A 27 41.64 0.23 -4.42
CA ALA A 27 40.87 0.76 -3.32
C ALA A 27 39.50 1.19 -3.85
N SER A 28 38.43 0.66 -3.27
CA SER A 28 37.10 1.24 -3.36
C SER A 28 36.48 1.18 -1.97
N THR A 29 36.23 2.39 -1.50
CA THR A 29 35.61 2.83 -0.26
C THR A 29 34.42 1.96 0.15
N PRO A 30 34.24 1.62 1.45
CA PRO A 30 32.95 1.18 1.92
C PRO A 30 32.10 2.45 2.14
N ALA A 31 31.26 2.80 1.16
CA ALA A 31 30.19 3.76 1.40
C ALA A 31 28.91 2.98 1.66
N SER A 32 28.78 2.50 2.89
CA SER A 32 27.51 2.14 3.47
C SER A 32 26.72 3.44 3.68
N SER A 33 25.64 3.62 2.93
CA SER A 33 24.47 4.37 3.40
C SER A 33 23.24 3.84 2.69
N THR A 34 22.80 2.66 3.11
CA THR A 34 21.39 2.28 3.01
C THR A 34 20.57 3.32 3.75
N VAL A 35 19.76 4.09 3.04
CA VAL A 35 18.53 4.61 3.62
C VAL A 35 17.45 4.54 2.53
N PRO A 36 16.65 3.46 2.49
CA PRO A 36 15.26 3.58 2.16
C PRO A 36 14.51 3.38 3.48
N ALA A 37 14.55 4.42 4.30
CA ALA A 37 13.48 4.70 5.22
C ALA A 37 12.87 5.97 4.65
N SER A 38 11.53 6.06 4.65
CA SER A 38 10.80 7.29 4.36
C SER A 38 11.60 8.48 4.90
N SER A 39 12.01 9.40 4.03
CA SER A 39 12.80 10.59 4.42
C SER A 39 12.02 11.51 5.37
N HIS A 40 10.75 11.18 5.58
CA HIS A 40 9.87 11.77 6.56
C HIS A 40 10.36 11.54 7.99
N VAL A 41 10.55 12.64 8.70
CA VAL A 41 10.88 12.63 10.13
C VAL A 41 9.62 13.06 10.86
N ALA A 42 9.10 12.17 11.71
CA ALA A 42 7.88 12.45 12.47
C ALA A 42 7.99 13.74 13.28
N GLU A 43 6.99 14.62 13.16
CA GLU A 43 6.90 15.85 13.96
C GLU A 43 6.39 15.53 15.37
N GLU A 44 7.17 15.89 16.40
CA GLU A 44 6.77 15.68 17.78
C GLU A 44 5.49 16.45 18.11
N GLY A 45 4.49 15.75 18.65
CA GLY A 45 3.19 16.34 19.00
C GLY A 45 2.21 16.46 17.83
N VAL A 46 2.52 15.86 16.68
CA VAL A 46 1.59 15.72 15.54
C VAL A 46 1.15 14.28 15.41
N THR A 47 -0.16 14.07 15.23
CA THR A 47 -0.68 12.75 14.85
C THR A 47 -0.48 12.55 13.35
N GLU A 48 0.33 11.56 12.99
CA GLU A 48 0.72 11.28 11.60
C GLU A 48 0.25 9.89 11.16
N PRO A 49 0.07 9.67 9.84
CA PRO A 49 -0.24 8.34 9.32
C PRO A 49 0.91 7.35 9.57
N ILE A 50 0.60 6.14 10.03
CA ILE A 50 1.56 5.04 10.27
C ILE A 50 2.32 4.71 8.98
N ASN A 51 1.57 4.58 7.88
CA ASN A 51 2.10 4.16 6.59
C ASN A 51 2.95 5.24 5.89
N LEU A 52 2.88 6.50 6.32
CA LEU A 52 3.84 7.53 5.90
C LEU A 52 5.26 7.21 6.40
N GLN A 53 5.37 6.51 7.53
CA GLN A 53 6.63 6.19 8.20
C GLN A 53 7.15 4.79 7.84
N THR A 54 6.24 3.84 7.59
CA THR A 54 6.58 2.42 7.48
C THR A 54 6.61 1.88 6.05
N TRP A 55 6.21 2.67 5.06
CA TRP A 55 5.96 2.15 3.72
C TRP A 55 6.35 3.12 2.60
N THR A 56 7.01 2.60 1.57
CA THR A 56 7.46 3.32 0.37
C THR A 56 7.23 2.47 -0.89
N LEU A 57 7.37 3.09 -2.06
CA LEU A 57 7.22 2.38 -3.33
C LEU A 57 8.27 1.28 -3.53
N ASP A 58 9.46 1.45 -2.97
CA ASP A 58 10.58 0.50 -3.09
C ASP A 58 10.27 -0.85 -2.42
N ASP A 59 9.37 -0.87 -1.44
CA ASP A 59 8.98 -2.08 -0.72
C ASP A 59 8.17 -3.06 -1.59
N LEU A 60 7.71 -2.65 -2.78
CA LEU A 60 7.01 -3.52 -3.74
C LEU A 60 7.92 -4.53 -4.45
N ASP A 61 9.20 -4.20 -4.64
CA ASP A 61 10.21 -5.07 -5.27
C ASP A 61 11.01 -5.87 -4.22
N ASP A 62 10.61 -5.82 -2.94
CA ASP A 62 11.26 -6.58 -1.89
C ASP A 62 10.99 -8.08 -2.05
N THR A 63 12.06 -8.82 -2.33
CA THR A 63 12.03 -10.29 -2.46
C THR A 63 11.76 -11.06 -1.17
N GLN A 64 11.61 -10.37 -0.03
CA GLN A 64 11.42 -11.00 1.28
C GLN A 64 10.01 -10.83 1.83
N THR A 65 9.14 -10.06 1.15
CA THR A 65 7.80 -9.75 1.64
C THR A 65 6.76 -9.93 0.53
N THR A 66 5.54 -10.27 0.94
CA THR A 66 4.36 -10.21 0.08
C THR A 66 3.62 -8.93 0.43
N THR A 67 3.32 -8.15 -0.58
CA THR A 67 2.67 -6.84 -0.43
C THR A 67 1.43 -6.79 -1.31
N PHE A 68 0.41 -6.05 -0.87
CA PHE A 68 -0.68 -5.67 -1.75
C PHE A 68 -0.88 -4.15 -1.74
N VAL A 69 -1.25 -3.60 -2.89
CA VAL A 69 -1.47 -2.17 -3.06
C VAL A 69 -2.70 -1.90 -3.92
N SER A 70 -3.35 -0.77 -3.65
CA SER A 70 -4.34 -0.20 -4.56
C SER A 70 -3.65 0.37 -5.79
N ALA A 71 -4.16 0.12 -6.98
CA ALA A 71 -3.46 0.46 -8.21
C ALA A 71 -4.38 0.99 -9.32
N SER A 72 -3.82 1.77 -10.24
CA SER A 72 -4.42 2.04 -11.55
C SER A 72 -3.51 1.52 -12.65
N ILE A 73 -4.09 0.78 -13.59
CA ILE A 73 -3.37 0.19 -14.72
C ILE A 73 -3.84 0.89 -15.99
N THR A 74 -3.00 1.76 -16.53
CA THR A 74 -3.33 2.57 -17.72
C THR A 74 -2.60 2.09 -18.98
N SER A 75 -1.43 1.47 -18.82
CA SER A 75 -0.58 1.03 -19.93
C SER A 75 -0.67 -0.47 -20.21
N GLY A 76 -1.45 -1.19 -19.39
CA GLY A 76 -1.62 -2.63 -19.48
C GLY A 76 -0.32 -3.42 -19.26
N VAL A 77 -0.26 -4.63 -19.80
CA VAL A 77 0.90 -5.52 -19.76
C VAL A 77 1.64 -5.49 -21.09
N GLN A 78 2.93 -5.17 -21.04
CA GLN A 78 3.82 -5.08 -22.20
C GLN A 78 5.10 -5.86 -21.95
N ASN A 79 5.49 -6.73 -22.88
CA ASN A 79 6.69 -7.56 -22.77
C ASN A 79 6.77 -8.34 -21.44
N GLY A 80 5.62 -8.85 -20.96
CA GLY A 80 5.52 -9.59 -19.70
C GLY A 80 5.63 -8.75 -18.43
N LYS A 81 5.56 -7.41 -18.54
CA LYS A 81 5.59 -6.50 -17.39
C LYS A 81 4.33 -5.65 -17.34
N LEU A 82 3.82 -5.44 -16.13
CA LEU A 82 2.72 -4.52 -15.85
C LEU A 82 3.30 -3.19 -15.39
N THR A 83 2.81 -2.09 -15.95
CA THR A 83 3.05 -0.75 -15.42
C THR A 83 1.78 -0.26 -14.74
N ALA A 84 1.90 0.13 -13.47
CA ALA A 84 0.78 0.58 -12.66
C ALA A 84 1.16 1.78 -11.79
N LYS A 85 0.23 2.71 -11.64
CA LYS A 85 0.26 3.72 -10.59
C LYS A 85 -0.18 3.09 -9.28
N VAL A 86 0.57 3.34 -8.22
CA VAL A 86 0.37 2.78 -6.89
C VAL A 86 -0.20 3.86 -5.98
N PHE A 87 -1.19 3.47 -5.18
CA PHE A 87 -1.92 4.36 -4.28
C PHE A 87 -1.89 3.84 -2.84
N GLY A 88 -1.66 4.77 -1.92
CA GLY A 88 -1.86 4.56 -0.49
C GLY A 88 -3.04 5.38 0.01
N TYR A 89 -3.39 5.21 1.29
CA TYR A 89 -4.32 6.05 2.02
C TYR A 89 -3.85 6.13 3.47
N ASP A 90 -4.16 7.21 4.17
CA ASP A 90 -3.64 7.41 5.52
C ASP A 90 -4.29 6.48 6.54
N ILE A 91 -3.46 5.89 7.39
CA ILE A 91 -3.87 4.99 8.47
C ILE A 91 -3.31 5.50 9.79
N TYR A 92 -4.15 5.59 10.81
CA TYR A 92 -3.79 6.06 12.15
C TYR A 92 -4.08 5.00 13.20
N LYS A 93 -3.31 5.02 14.29
CA LYS A 93 -3.63 4.14 15.42
C LYS A 93 -4.94 4.61 16.06
N LYS A 94 -5.78 3.66 16.42
CA LYS A 94 -7.02 3.93 17.17
C LYS A 94 -6.79 4.79 18.41
N GLU A 95 -5.78 4.47 19.19
CA GLU A 95 -5.48 5.20 20.43
C GLU A 95 -5.09 6.68 20.18
N GLU A 96 -4.45 6.99 19.06
CA GLU A 96 -4.04 8.36 18.73
C GLU A 96 -5.27 9.20 18.34
N ILE A 97 -6.18 8.64 17.52
CA ILE A 97 -7.43 9.31 17.11
C ILE A 97 -8.43 9.43 18.26
N GLU A 98 -8.55 8.40 19.10
CA GLU A 98 -9.47 8.43 20.25
C GLU A 98 -9.04 9.44 21.31
N ASN A 99 -7.73 9.66 21.49
CA ASN A 99 -7.20 10.65 22.41
C ASN A 99 -7.02 12.05 21.79
N LEU A 100 -7.21 12.20 20.48
CA LEU A 100 -7.09 13.48 19.78
C LEU A 100 -8.05 14.53 20.36
N ALA A 101 -7.53 15.71 20.65
CA ALA A 101 -8.24 16.81 21.28
C ALA A 101 -8.19 18.10 20.42
N VAL A 102 -9.09 19.02 20.71
CA VAL A 102 -9.08 20.37 20.12
C VAL A 102 -7.80 21.09 20.53
N GLY A 103 -7.10 21.65 19.55
CA GLY A 103 -5.78 22.29 19.69
C GLY A 103 -4.61 21.38 19.30
N ASP A 104 -4.83 20.07 19.16
CA ASP A 104 -3.82 19.16 18.63
C ASP A 104 -3.63 19.36 17.13
N LYS A 105 -2.60 18.73 16.56
CA LYS A 105 -2.34 18.73 15.12
C LYS A 105 -2.45 17.33 14.54
N ILE A 106 -2.95 17.25 13.32
CA ILE A 106 -3.02 16.02 12.53
C ILE A 106 -2.53 16.29 11.11
N THR A 107 -1.74 15.33 10.58
CA THR A 107 -1.23 15.33 9.22
C THR A 107 -1.98 14.30 8.38
N PHE A 108 -2.37 14.66 7.16
CA PHE A 108 -3.08 13.79 6.21
C PHE A 108 -2.86 14.23 4.77
N HIS A 109 -3.22 13.39 3.82
CA HIS A 109 -3.25 13.66 2.38
C HIS A 109 -4.66 14.05 1.95
N GLU A 110 -4.74 15.13 1.16
CA GLU A 110 -5.99 15.47 0.45
C GLU A 110 -6.18 14.55 -0.76
N GLU A 111 -7.42 14.47 -1.26
CA GLU A 111 -7.74 13.61 -2.40
C GLU A 111 -6.91 13.99 -3.64
N GLY A 112 -6.23 13.00 -4.22
CA GLY A 112 -5.39 13.19 -5.40
C GLY A 112 -4.01 13.81 -5.11
N ALA A 113 -3.63 13.97 -3.84
CA ALA A 113 -2.28 14.37 -3.46
C ALA A 113 -1.24 13.31 -3.88
N ALA A 114 0.00 13.75 -4.08
CA ALA A 114 1.15 12.84 -4.11
C ALA A 114 1.59 12.48 -2.67
N GLN A 115 2.33 11.37 -2.50
CA GLN A 115 2.82 10.90 -1.21
C GLN A 115 3.65 11.93 -0.42
N ASP A 116 4.32 12.87 -1.10
CA ASP A 116 5.10 13.93 -0.45
C ASP A 116 4.29 15.21 -0.17
N GLN A 117 2.98 15.20 -0.49
CA GLN A 117 2.08 16.36 -0.40
C GLN A 117 1.06 16.20 0.74
N CYS A 118 1.55 16.06 1.96
CA CYS A 118 0.70 16.05 3.15
C CYS A 118 0.37 17.48 3.64
N VAL A 119 -0.78 17.62 4.29
CA VAL A 119 -1.23 18.83 4.98
C VAL A 119 -1.29 18.56 6.48
N THR A 120 -0.76 19.48 7.28
CA THR A 120 -0.91 19.46 8.75
C THR A 120 -1.89 20.55 9.16
N THR A 121 -2.94 20.17 9.88
CA THR A 121 -3.98 21.08 10.36
C THR A 121 -4.09 21.05 11.88
N GLU A 122 -4.49 22.17 12.47
CA GLU A 122 -4.91 22.22 13.87
C GLU A 122 -6.36 21.72 13.98
N VAL A 123 -6.62 20.89 14.98
CA VAL A 123 -7.94 20.35 15.28
C VAL A 123 -8.78 21.42 15.99
N LYS A 124 -9.83 21.89 15.33
CA LYS A 124 -10.78 22.91 15.79
C LYS A 124 -12.09 22.31 16.27
N SER A 125 -12.52 21.20 15.67
CA SER A 125 -13.69 20.43 16.09
C SER A 125 -13.47 18.94 15.85
N ILE A 126 -14.11 18.13 16.69
CA ILE A 126 -14.17 16.68 16.50
C ILE A 126 -15.60 16.23 16.77
N GLU A 127 -16.18 15.52 15.82
CA GLU A 127 -17.49 14.88 15.94
C GLU A 127 -17.28 13.37 15.89
N ARG A 128 -17.83 12.63 16.86
CA ARG A 128 -17.69 11.18 16.96
C ARG A 128 -19.04 10.51 16.79
N ASN A 129 -19.08 9.50 15.93
CA ASN A 129 -20.26 8.68 15.68
C ASN A 129 -19.92 7.22 15.93
N ASP A 130 -19.97 6.82 17.21
CA ASP A 130 -19.62 5.47 17.65
C ASP A 130 -20.51 4.38 17.02
N GLN A 131 -21.76 4.71 16.68
CA GLN A 131 -22.68 3.76 16.04
C GLN A 131 -22.21 3.36 14.64
N HIS A 132 -21.58 4.29 13.92
CA HIS A 132 -21.11 4.09 12.56
C HIS A 132 -19.59 3.97 12.46
N HIS A 133 -18.89 3.99 13.59
CA HIS A 133 -17.44 3.91 13.65
C HIS A 133 -16.74 5.05 12.89
N LEU A 134 -17.30 6.26 12.96
CA LEU A 134 -16.80 7.45 12.23
C LEU A 134 -16.33 8.54 13.19
N VAL A 135 -15.28 9.25 12.79
CA VAL A 135 -14.81 10.48 13.43
C VAL A 135 -14.60 11.55 12.37
N SER A 136 -15.27 12.69 12.50
CA SER A 136 -15.11 13.84 11.62
C SER A 136 -14.27 14.91 12.31
N ILE A 137 -13.20 15.34 11.67
CA ILE A 137 -12.30 16.38 12.14
C ILE A 137 -12.54 17.65 11.32
N ASN A 138 -12.67 18.79 12.00
CA ASN A 138 -12.86 20.12 11.38
C ASN A 138 -14.07 20.21 10.42
N GLY A 139 -15.10 19.41 10.65
CA GLY A 139 -16.31 19.39 9.82
C GLY A 139 -16.26 18.41 8.64
N GLY A 140 -15.28 17.50 8.62
CA GLY A 140 -15.18 16.42 7.64
C GLY A 140 -14.40 16.79 6.38
N MET A 141 -14.26 15.84 5.45
CA MET A 141 -13.40 15.95 4.27
C MET A 141 -13.84 17.04 3.27
N GLU A 142 -15.10 17.48 3.33
CA GLU A 142 -15.62 18.54 2.45
C GLU A 142 -15.17 19.94 2.89
N GLN A 143 -14.62 20.07 4.10
CA GLN A 143 -14.13 21.34 4.64
C GLN A 143 -12.63 21.49 4.40
N PRO A 144 -12.15 22.69 4.03
CA PRO A 144 -10.72 22.96 3.93
C PRO A 144 -9.98 22.62 5.23
N GLY A 145 -9.04 21.68 5.17
CA GLY A 145 -8.28 21.20 6.34
C GLY A 145 -9.10 20.35 7.31
N GLY A 146 -10.19 19.74 6.85
CA GLY A 146 -10.95 18.70 7.55
C GLY A 146 -10.83 17.33 6.88
N LEU A 147 -11.22 16.30 7.62
CA LEU A 147 -11.16 14.91 7.17
C LEU A 147 -12.15 14.04 7.95
N ASP A 148 -12.61 12.98 7.29
CA ASP A 148 -13.44 11.94 7.90
C ASP A 148 -12.63 10.65 8.06
N LEU A 149 -12.76 10.02 9.22
CA LEU A 149 -12.00 8.84 9.63
C LEU A 149 -12.92 7.67 9.97
N LYS A 150 -12.63 6.49 9.42
CA LYS A 150 -13.40 5.26 9.65
C LYS A 150 -12.55 4.28 10.43
N LEU A 151 -13.09 3.76 11.54
CA LEU A 151 -12.45 2.67 12.28
C LEU A 151 -12.69 1.36 11.52
N GLU A 152 -11.59 0.69 11.21
CA GLU A 152 -11.55 -0.61 10.55
C GLU A 152 -11.46 -1.75 11.58
N ASP A 153 -11.70 -2.98 11.11
CA ASP A 153 -11.73 -4.18 11.97
C ASP A 153 -10.38 -4.52 12.62
N ASP A 154 -9.28 -3.95 12.11
CA ASP A 154 -7.92 -4.15 12.62
C ASP A 154 -7.49 -3.11 13.67
N ASP A 155 -8.45 -2.37 14.24
CA ASP A 155 -8.22 -1.31 15.22
C ASP A 155 -7.35 -0.15 14.69
N THR A 156 -7.50 0.17 13.40
CA THR A 156 -6.93 1.38 12.79
C THR A 156 -8.02 2.31 12.27
N TYR A 157 -7.74 3.61 12.24
CA TYR A 157 -8.58 4.56 11.50
C TYR A 157 -7.96 4.81 10.14
N ARG A 158 -8.77 4.86 9.08
CA ARG A 158 -8.33 5.38 7.78
C ARG A 158 -9.09 6.64 7.38
N THR A 159 -8.50 7.45 6.52
CA THR A 159 -9.24 8.52 5.82
C THR A 159 -10.34 7.92 4.94
N MET A 160 -11.46 8.64 4.81
CA MET A 160 -12.54 8.23 3.92
C MET A 160 -13.09 9.38 3.07
N THR A 161 -13.54 9.03 1.87
CA THR A 161 -14.34 9.88 1.01
C THR A 161 -15.80 9.87 1.46
N PHE A 162 -16.62 10.77 0.90
CA PHE A 162 -18.07 10.79 1.13
C PHE A 162 -18.78 9.47 0.78
N ASP A 163 -18.22 8.71 -0.17
CA ASP A 163 -18.73 7.42 -0.61
C ASP A 163 -18.09 6.23 0.14
N ASP A 164 -17.56 6.46 1.33
CA ASP A 164 -16.89 5.48 2.21
C ASP A 164 -15.60 4.84 1.64
N TYR A 165 -15.09 5.27 0.49
CA TYR A 165 -13.79 4.81 -0.03
C TYR A 165 -12.64 5.41 0.75
N PRO A 166 -11.43 4.83 0.74
CA PRO A 166 -10.25 5.52 1.23
C PRO A 166 -9.96 6.79 0.42
N VAL A 167 -9.42 7.82 1.08
CA VAL A 167 -8.85 8.97 0.36
C VAL A 167 -7.47 8.55 -0.15
N TYR A 168 -7.39 8.27 -1.46
CA TYR A 168 -6.16 7.78 -2.08
C TYR A 168 -5.19 8.93 -2.41
N TYR A 169 -3.92 8.72 -2.11
CA TYR A 169 -2.80 9.53 -2.59
C TYR A 169 -1.88 8.70 -3.51
N GLU A 170 -1.29 9.34 -4.53
CA GLU A 170 -0.40 8.69 -5.48
C GLU A 170 1.00 8.52 -4.88
N MET A 171 1.45 7.27 -4.74
CA MET A 171 2.82 6.95 -4.31
C MET A 171 3.82 7.05 -5.47
N GLY A 172 3.37 6.78 -6.69
CA GLY A 172 4.18 6.82 -7.89
C GLY A 172 3.82 5.69 -8.85
N GLU A 173 4.67 5.48 -9.86
CA GLU A 173 4.48 4.46 -10.89
C GLU A 173 5.56 3.37 -10.75
N VAL A 174 5.15 2.12 -10.85
CA VAL A 174 6.03 0.96 -10.83
C VAL A 174 5.85 0.12 -12.09
N THR A 175 6.92 -0.55 -12.53
CA THR A 175 6.86 -1.53 -13.62
C THR A 175 7.49 -2.84 -13.18
N LEU A 176 6.67 -3.86 -12.95
CA LEU A 176 7.10 -5.17 -12.45
C LEU A 176 6.78 -6.29 -13.44
N PRO A 177 7.62 -7.33 -13.51
CA PRO A 177 7.31 -8.54 -14.27
C PRO A 177 6.11 -9.29 -13.68
N LEU A 178 5.30 -9.91 -14.54
CA LEU A 178 4.31 -10.89 -14.08
C LEU A 178 5.02 -12.18 -13.64
N ALA A 179 4.60 -12.74 -12.51
CA ALA A 179 5.02 -14.08 -12.11
C ALA A 179 4.51 -15.11 -13.13
N GLY A 180 5.24 -16.22 -13.30
CA GLY A 180 4.80 -17.28 -14.22
C GLY A 180 3.45 -17.91 -13.83
N GLY A 181 3.16 -17.94 -12.51
CA GLY A 181 1.89 -18.41 -11.94
C GLY A 181 0.97 -17.28 -11.49
N VAL A 182 1.09 -16.08 -12.08
CA VAL A 182 0.23 -14.94 -11.74
C VAL A 182 -1.25 -15.30 -11.93
N THR A 183 -2.10 -14.80 -11.04
CA THR A 183 -3.56 -14.95 -11.13
C THR A 183 -4.25 -13.60 -11.29
N LEU A 184 -5.43 -13.59 -11.91
CA LEU A 184 -6.37 -12.47 -11.88
C LEU A 184 -7.75 -12.99 -11.42
N SER A 185 -8.29 -12.37 -10.37
CA SER A 185 -9.67 -12.56 -9.92
C SER A 185 -10.46 -11.29 -10.24
N ASP A 186 -11.35 -11.35 -11.24
CA ASP A 186 -12.17 -10.20 -11.63
C ASP A 186 -13.66 -10.43 -11.32
N SER A 187 -14.19 -9.72 -10.33
CA SER A 187 -15.62 -9.71 -9.97
C SER A 187 -16.28 -8.35 -10.26
N SER A 188 -15.72 -7.56 -11.19
CA SER A 188 -16.12 -6.16 -11.42
C SER A 188 -17.36 -5.95 -12.27
N ALA A 189 -17.96 -7.03 -12.80
CA ALA A 189 -19.11 -6.92 -13.70
C ALA A 189 -20.41 -6.47 -12.99
N ASP A 190 -20.62 -6.86 -11.73
CA ASP A 190 -21.81 -6.57 -10.92
C ASP A 190 -21.53 -6.81 -9.42
N PRO A 191 -22.24 -6.14 -8.49
CA PRO A 191 -22.06 -6.33 -7.05
C PRO A 191 -22.28 -7.78 -6.55
N GLN A 192 -22.92 -8.65 -7.33
CA GLN A 192 -23.16 -10.06 -7.00
C GLN A 192 -22.42 -11.04 -7.94
N ALA A 193 -21.53 -10.53 -8.79
CA ALA A 193 -20.85 -11.34 -9.77
C ALA A 193 -19.88 -12.30 -9.08
N SER A 194 -19.85 -13.55 -9.55
CA SER A 194 -18.75 -14.45 -9.20
C SER A 194 -17.49 -13.99 -9.92
N ALA A 195 -16.34 -14.09 -9.26
CA ALA A 195 -15.07 -13.75 -9.86
C ALA A 195 -14.79 -14.64 -11.08
N VAL A 196 -14.34 -14.02 -12.16
CA VAL A 196 -13.72 -14.68 -13.30
C VAL A 196 -12.25 -14.84 -12.97
N GLU A 197 -11.83 -16.10 -12.76
CA GLU A 197 -10.45 -16.45 -12.45
C GLU A 197 -9.66 -16.67 -13.75
N THR A 198 -8.49 -16.05 -13.83
CA THR A 198 -7.55 -16.17 -14.95
C THR A 198 -6.16 -16.54 -14.42
N ASP A 199 -5.56 -17.59 -14.96
CA ASP A 199 -4.27 -18.11 -14.51
C ASP A 199 -3.20 -18.02 -15.60
N GLY A 200 -2.01 -17.57 -15.21
CA GLY A 200 -0.82 -17.56 -16.05
C GLY A 200 -0.60 -16.24 -16.78
N ALA A 201 0.68 -15.88 -16.96
CA ALA A 201 1.10 -14.55 -17.40
C ALA A 201 0.48 -14.10 -18.73
N ASP A 202 0.40 -14.96 -19.74
CA ASP A 202 -0.15 -14.60 -21.06
C ASP A 202 -1.66 -14.31 -20.98
N ALA A 203 -2.42 -15.14 -20.26
CA ALA A 203 -3.86 -14.98 -20.12
C ALA A 203 -4.22 -13.77 -19.26
N VAL A 204 -3.48 -13.56 -18.16
CA VAL A 204 -3.63 -12.36 -17.31
C VAL A 204 -3.29 -11.10 -18.11
N ALA A 205 -2.23 -11.12 -18.91
CA ALA A 205 -1.88 -10.01 -19.78
C ALA A 205 -2.99 -9.67 -20.79
N GLU A 206 -3.57 -10.70 -21.43
CA GLU A 206 -4.70 -10.53 -22.36
C GLU A 206 -5.92 -9.91 -21.66
N ALA A 207 -6.29 -10.42 -20.49
CA ALA A 207 -7.43 -9.93 -19.72
C ALA A 207 -7.24 -8.47 -19.26
N VAL A 208 -6.07 -8.13 -18.72
CA VAL A 208 -5.74 -6.74 -18.32
C VAL A 208 -5.81 -5.79 -19.51
N ASN A 209 -5.24 -6.18 -20.65
CA ASN A 209 -5.19 -5.35 -21.86
C ASN A 209 -6.55 -5.20 -22.57
N ALA A 210 -7.53 -6.06 -22.27
CA ALA A 210 -8.87 -5.97 -22.84
C ALA A 210 -9.68 -4.78 -22.27
N GLU A 211 -9.31 -4.28 -21.08
CA GLU A 211 -10.00 -3.18 -20.40
C GLU A 211 -9.03 -2.06 -19.98
N PRO A 212 -8.46 -1.30 -20.91
CA PRO A 212 -7.41 -0.31 -20.63
C PRO A 212 -7.83 0.81 -19.67
N ASP A 213 -9.13 1.11 -19.58
CA ASP A 213 -9.69 2.15 -18.72
C ASP A 213 -10.44 1.56 -17.49
N GLY A 214 -10.33 0.25 -17.27
CA GLY A 214 -11.11 -0.48 -16.27
C GLY A 214 -10.49 -0.52 -14.87
N TRP A 215 -9.20 -0.18 -14.75
CA TRP A 215 -8.38 -0.44 -13.57
C TRP A 215 -8.11 0.85 -12.78
N MET A 216 -8.81 0.99 -11.66
CA MET A 216 -8.84 2.18 -10.81
C MET A 216 -8.43 1.83 -9.37
N PRO A 217 -7.87 2.77 -8.59
CA PRO A 217 -7.37 2.47 -7.24
C PRO A 217 -8.45 1.94 -6.30
N ASN A 218 -9.69 2.37 -6.46
CA ASN A 218 -10.81 1.91 -5.64
C ASN A 218 -11.33 0.50 -6.02
N ASN A 219 -10.93 -0.04 -7.17
CA ASN A 219 -11.42 -1.33 -7.66
C ASN A 219 -10.31 -2.36 -7.92
N THR A 220 -9.03 -1.97 -7.91
CA THR A 220 -7.92 -2.84 -8.33
C THR A 220 -6.88 -2.96 -7.21
N LEU A 221 -6.59 -4.20 -6.82
CA LEU A 221 -5.50 -4.57 -5.94
C LEU A 221 -4.45 -5.36 -6.71
N VAL A 222 -3.17 -5.01 -6.51
CA VAL A 222 -2.03 -5.72 -7.08
C VAL A 222 -1.21 -6.30 -5.94
N PHE A 223 -0.93 -7.59 -6.01
CA PHE A 223 -0.11 -8.32 -5.06
C PHE A 223 1.28 -8.56 -5.66
N THR A 224 2.33 -8.25 -4.90
CA THR A 224 3.71 -8.51 -5.27
C THR A 224 4.35 -9.52 -4.33
N GLU A 225 5.19 -10.39 -4.89
CA GLU A 225 5.98 -11.38 -4.18
C GLU A 225 7.24 -11.66 -5.01
N ASP A 226 8.40 -11.76 -4.36
CA ASP A 226 9.69 -12.05 -5.02
C ASP A 226 10.04 -11.07 -6.17
N GLY A 227 9.67 -9.79 -6.04
CA GLY A 227 9.89 -8.76 -7.08
C GLY A 227 9.04 -8.94 -8.35
N THR A 228 7.98 -9.73 -8.26
CA THR A 228 7.05 -10.01 -9.36
C THR A 228 5.61 -9.74 -8.92
N ILE A 229 4.71 -9.54 -9.87
CA ILE A 229 3.27 -9.51 -9.60
C ILE A 229 2.76 -10.94 -9.52
N SER A 230 2.28 -11.33 -8.33
CA SER A 230 1.78 -12.66 -8.04
C SER A 230 0.27 -12.78 -8.23
N SER A 231 -0.47 -11.69 -8.02
CA SER A 231 -1.92 -11.67 -8.25
C SER A 231 -2.45 -10.27 -8.53
N ILE A 232 -3.54 -10.20 -9.28
CA ILE A 232 -4.36 -9.00 -9.47
C ILE A 232 -5.79 -9.35 -9.03
N VAL A 233 -6.41 -8.47 -8.25
CA VAL A 233 -7.81 -8.61 -7.88
C VAL A 233 -8.53 -7.36 -8.34
N ARG A 234 -9.64 -7.54 -9.05
CA ARG A 234 -10.53 -6.45 -9.43
C ARG A 234 -11.93 -6.71 -8.90
N ILE A 235 -12.45 -5.72 -8.18
CA ILE A 235 -13.77 -5.79 -7.55
C ILE A 235 -14.74 -4.83 -8.23
N TRP A 236 -16.04 -5.05 -7.99
CA TRP A 236 -17.06 -4.11 -8.43
C TRP A 236 -17.05 -2.86 -7.54
N VAL A 237 -17.17 -1.71 -8.19
CA VAL A 237 -17.35 -0.40 -7.58
C VAL A 237 -18.53 0.28 -8.31
N PRO A 238 -19.45 0.96 -7.61
CA PRO A 238 -20.62 1.64 -8.20
C PRO A 238 -20.29 2.72 -9.22
#